data_AF-A0A4Q2ZSV5-F1
#
_entry.id   AF-A0A4Q2ZSV5-F1
#
_cell.length_a   1.000
_cell.length_b   1.000
_cell.length_c   1.000
_cell.angle_alpha   90.00
_cell.angle_beta   90.00
_cell.angle_gamma   90.00
#
_symmetry.space_group_name_H-M   'P 1'
#
loop_
_entity.id
_entity.type
_entity.pdbx_description
1 polymer ?
#
loop_
_entity_poly.entity_id
_entity_poly.type
_entity_poly.pdbx_seq_one_letter_code
_entity_poly.pdbx_strand_id
1 'polypeptide(L)'
;MTKENLKTIAAVMAALAWCCLLIAGLWELLGNVILWLLLAGLLSIVALLIITPIKRRRLFRRKGYEVLVTGEHEFLYREQDEGGIRELPLPGDLIEVGHPVYSRLSWKDWETMAPDWARNRQLEIEARIHENPFYRADGG
;
A
#
# COMPACT_ATOMS: atom_id res chain seq x y z
N MET A 1 -37.80 -23.06 58.22
CA MET A 1 -37.10 -22.06 57.38
C MET A 1 -37.37 -20.69 57.97
N THR A 2 -36.35 -19.96 58.42
CA THR A 2 -36.51 -18.67 59.14
C THR A 2 -36.67 -17.51 58.16
N LYS A 3 -37.31 -16.41 58.58
CA LYS A 3 -37.46 -15.19 57.76
C LYS A 3 -36.11 -14.62 57.29
N GLU A 4 -35.06 -14.83 58.07
CA GLU A 4 -33.68 -14.44 57.69
C GLU A 4 -33.18 -15.25 56.49
N ASN A 5 -33.38 -16.57 56.48
CA ASN A 5 -32.98 -17.40 55.33
C ASN A 5 -33.68 -16.97 54.03
N LEU A 6 -34.95 -16.54 54.12
CA LEU A 6 -35.71 -16.05 52.96
C LEU A 6 -35.13 -14.74 52.41
N LYS A 7 -34.71 -13.82 53.28
CA LYS A 7 -34.07 -12.55 52.90
C LYS A 7 -32.71 -12.77 52.25
N THR A 8 -31.92 -13.69 52.79
CA THR A 8 -30.60 -14.04 52.25
C THR A 8 -30.74 -14.65 50.86
N ILE A 9 -31.69 -15.58 50.66
CA ILE A 9 -31.95 -16.18 49.34
C ILE A 9 -32.39 -15.10 48.33
N ALA A 10 -33.30 -14.20 48.73
CA ALA A 10 -33.73 -13.10 47.86
C ALA A 10 -32.59 -12.14 47.48
N ALA A 11 -31.71 -11.82 48.43
CA ALA A 11 -30.54 -10.97 48.17
C ALA A 11 -29.54 -11.63 47.22
N VAL A 12 -29.29 -12.94 47.38
CA VAL A 12 -28.42 -13.71 46.46
C VAL A 12 -29.01 -13.78 45.06
N MET A 13 -30.31 -14.05 44.94
CA MET A 13 -31.00 -14.07 43.63
C MET A 13 -30.96 -12.71 42.94
N ALA A 14 -31.15 -11.61 43.68
CA ALA A 14 -31.05 -10.27 43.15
C ALA A 14 -29.62 -9.94 42.68
N ALA A 15 -28.61 -10.32 43.47
CA ALA A 15 -27.20 -10.13 43.09
C ALA A 15 -26.84 -10.91 41.81
N LEU A 16 -27.30 -12.17 41.69
CA LEU A 16 -27.09 -12.97 40.48
C LEU A 16 -27.77 -12.36 39.26
N ALA A 17 -29.01 -11.88 39.39
CA ALA A 17 -29.71 -11.20 38.30
C ALA A 17 -28.97 -9.94 37.84
N TRP A 18 -28.45 -9.14 38.78
CA TRP A 18 -27.62 -7.98 38.48
C TRP A 18 -26.32 -8.35 37.76
N CYS A 19 -25.62 -9.39 38.21
CA CYS A 19 -24.41 -9.88 37.54
C CYS A 19 -24.71 -10.32 36.09
N CYS A 20 -25.82 -11.03 35.85
CA CYS A 20 -26.20 -11.43 34.50
C CYS A 20 -26.47 -10.23 33.57
N LEU A 21 -27.14 -9.19 34.06
CA LEU A 21 -27.39 -7.96 33.29
C LEU A 21 -26.10 -7.23 32.95
N LEU A 22 -25.15 -7.15 33.89
CA LEU A 22 -23.85 -6.53 33.65
C LEU A 22 -23.04 -7.29 32.60
N ILE A 23 -23.01 -8.63 32.68
CA ILE A 23 -22.32 -9.48 31.70
C ILE A 23 -22.95 -9.33 30.31
N ALA A 24 -24.28 -9.31 30.21
CA ALA A 24 -24.98 -9.09 28.94
C ALA A 24 -24.65 -7.71 28.33
N GLY A 25 -24.67 -6.64 29.14
CA GLY A 25 -24.30 -5.31 28.68
C GLY A 25 -22.84 -5.19 28.24
N LEU A 26 -21.92 -5.82 28.98
CA LEU A 26 -20.50 -5.92 28.59
C LEU A 26 -20.32 -6.67 27.28
N TRP A 27 -21.06 -7.77 27.08
CA TRP A 27 -21.01 -8.57 25.86
C TRP A 27 -21.46 -7.78 24.63
N GLU A 28 -22.56 -7.02 24.73
CA GLU A 28 -23.04 -6.15 23.65
C GLU A 28 -22.06 -5.02 23.33
N LEU A 29 -21.45 -4.43 24.35
CA LEU A 29 -20.42 -3.39 24.18
C LEU A 29 -19.18 -3.96 23.46
N LEU A 30 -18.68 -5.12 23.90
CA LEU A 30 -17.54 -5.80 23.28
C LEU A 30 -17.84 -6.18 21.83
N GLY A 31 -19.03 -6.71 21.54
CA GLY A 31 -19.44 -7.05 20.17
C GLY A 31 -19.46 -5.83 19.25
N ASN A 32 -20.00 -4.70 19.72
CA ASN A 32 -20.00 -3.45 18.96
C ASN A 32 -18.59 -2.91 18.72
N VAL A 33 -17.72 -2.92 19.73
CA VAL A 33 -16.34 -2.44 19.59
C VAL A 33 -15.57 -3.28 18.55
N ILE A 34 -15.71 -4.61 18.60
CA ILE A 34 -15.09 -5.51 17.62
C ILE A 34 -15.61 -5.22 16.20
N LEU A 35 -16.92 -5.03 16.04
CA LEU A 35 -17.53 -4.70 14.76
C LEU A 35 -16.97 -3.40 14.18
N TRP A 36 -16.85 -2.34 15.00
CA TRP A 36 -16.28 -1.06 14.59
C TRP A 36 -14.80 -1.18 14.20
N LEU A 37 -14.01 -1.97 14.94
CA LEU A 37 -12.61 -2.21 14.61
C LEU A 37 -12.46 -2.96 13.26
N LEU A 38 -13.30 -3.96 13.01
CA LEU A 38 -13.32 -4.67 11.74
C LEU A 38 -13.72 -3.75 10.58
N LEU A 39 -14.75 -2.92 10.76
CA LEU A 39 -15.18 -1.93 9.78
C LEU A 39 -14.07 -0.90 9.49
N ALA A 40 -13.42 -0.38 10.52
CA ALA A 40 -12.32 0.57 10.36
C ALA A 40 -11.13 -0.06 9.64
N GLY A 41 -10.77 -1.31 9.99
CA GLY A 41 -9.73 -2.08 9.29
C GLY A 41 -10.08 -2.28 7.82
N LEU A 42 -11.31 -2.72 7.51
CA LEU A 42 -11.75 -2.92 6.14
C LEU A 42 -11.73 -1.62 5.33
N LEU A 43 -12.24 -0.53 5.90
CA LEU A 43 -12.21 0.79 5.27
C LEU A 43 -10.78 1.27 5.02
N SER A 44 -9.83 0.98 5.90
CA SER A 44 -8.42 1.34 5.72
C SER A 44 -7.79 0.62 4.51
N ILE A 45 -8.13 -0.66 4.31
CA ILE A 45 -7.67 -1.46 3.17
C ILE A 45 -8.28 -0.93 1.87
N VAL A 46 -9.60 -0.68 1.86
CA VAL A 46 -10.29 -0.11 0.70
C VAL A 46 -9.73 1.27 0.35
N ALA A 47 -9.48 2.12 1.35
CA ALA A 47 -8.88 3.43 1.15
C ALA A 47 -7.46 3.32 0.56
N LEU A 48 -6.63 2.39 1.04
CA LEU A 48 -5.30 2.14 0.46
C LEU A 48 -5.39 1.70 -1.01
N LEU A 49 -6.30 0.78 -1.34
CA LEU A 49 -6.49 0.28 -2.70
C LEU A 49 -6.97 1.38 -3.67
N ILE A 50 -7.75 2.36 -3.20
CA ILE A 50 -8.28 3.44 -4.04
C ILE A 50 -7.33 4.64 -4.10
N ILE A 51 -6.73 5.05 -2.98
CA ILE A 51 -5.90 6.26 -2.90
C ILE A 51 -4.57 6.08 -3.64
N THR A 52 -3.97 4.89 -3.55
CA THR A 52 -2.67 4.59 -4.17
C THR A 52 -2.67 4.80 -5.69
N PRO A 53 -3.62 4.22 -6.48
CA PRO A 53 -3.68 4.46 -7.92
C PRO A 53 -4.06 5.91 -8.28
N ILE A 54 -4.90 6.59 -7.48
CA ILE A 54 -5.27 7.99 -7.72
C ILE A 54 -4.05 8.91 -7.54
N LYS A 55 -3.26 8.70 -6.49
CA LYS A 55 -2.01 9.46 -6.28
C LYS A 55 -1.02 9.22 -7.41
N ARG A 56 -0.84 7.96 -7.85
CA ARG A 56 0.03 7.63 -9.00
C ARG A 56 -0.40 8.36 -10.27
N ARG A 57 -1.69 8.31 -10.62
CA ARG A 57 -2.23 9.04 -11.79
C ARG A 57 -2.06 10.55 -11.70
N ARG A 58 -2.21 11.15 -10.51
CA ARG A 58 -1.96 12.58 -10.30
C ARG A 58 -0.49 12.95 -10.43
N LEU A 59 0.42 12.07 -9.99
CA LEU A 59 1.86 12.27 -10.12
C LEU A 59 2.28 12.26 -11.60
N PHE A 60 1.78 11.27 -12.36
CA PHE A 60 2.01 11.17 -13.81
C PHE A 60 1.56 12.45 -14.53
N ARG A 61 0.36 12.95 -14.20
CA ARG A 61 -0.17 14.21 -14.77
C ARG A 61 0.63 15.46 -14.40
N ARG A 62 1.39 15.46 -13.29
CA ARG A 62 2.17 16.63 -12.84
C ARG A 62 3.60 16.64 -13.37
N LYS A 63 4.26 15.48 -13.39
CA LYS A 63 5.66 15.36 -13.86
C LYS A 63 5.75 15.09 -15.36
N GLY A 64 4.68 14.61 -15.99
CA GLY A 64 4.69 14.18 -17.38
C GLY A 64 5.36 12.83 -17.60
N TYR A 65 5.91 12.19 -16.57
CA TYR A 65 6.51 10.85 -16.66
C TYR A 65 6.24 10.01 -15.40
N GLU A 66 6.30 8.69 -15.54
CA GLU A 66 6.28 7.71 -14.45
C GLU A 66 7.30 6.60 -14.72
N VAL A 67 7.87 6.04 -13.66
CA VAL A 67 8.71 4.84 -13.72
C VAL A 67 8.04 3.78 -12.87
N LEU A 68 7.72 2.66 -13.50
CA LEU A 68 7.02 1.52 -12.93
C LEU A 68 7.98 0.34 -12.83
N VAL A 69 7.71 -0.54 -11.87
CA VAL A 69 8.29 -1.88 -11.82
C VAL A 69 7.23 -2.82 -12.35
N THR A 70 7.51 -3.53 -13.46
CA THR A 70 6.55 -4.40 -14.14
C THR A 70 6.82 -5.89 -13.93
N GLY A 71 8.03 -6.25 -13.49
CA GLY A 71 8.42 -7.62 -13.17
C GLY A 71 9.61 -7.66 -12.22
N GLU A 72 10.16 -8.86 -11.99
CA GLU A 72 11.37 -9.04 -11.17
C GLU A 72 12.58 -8.27 -11.74
N HIS A 73 12.69 -8.19 -13.07
CA HIS A 73 13.86 -7.65 -13.77
C HIS A 73 13.54 -6.50 -14.72
N GLU A 74 12.37 -5.88 -14.59
CA GLU A 74 11.88 -4.94 -15.58
C GLU A 74 11.33 -3.67 -14.94
N PHE A 75 11.92 -2.56 -15.37
CA PHE A 75 11.38 -1.23 -15.20
C PHE A 75 10.66 -0.81 -16.48
N LEU A 76 9.57 -0.06 -16.33
CA LEU A 76 8.87 0.56 -17.43
C LEU A 76 8.87 2.07 -17.20
N TYR A 77 9.62 2.79 -18.03
CA TYR A 77 9.55 4.25 -18.08
C TYR A 77 8.42 4.65 -19.01
N ARG A 78 7.54 5.55 -18.55
CA ARG A 78 6.45 6.12 -19.36
C ARG A 78 6.54 7.64 -19.33
N GLU A 79 6.32 8.26 -20.47
CA GLU A 79 6.25 9.71 -20.59
C GLU A 79 5.04 10.12 -21.42
N GLN A 80 4.33 11.14 -20.97
CA GLN A 80 3.23 11.75 -21.68
C GLN A 80 3.77 12.86 -22.58
N ASP A 81 3.56 12.71 -23.88
CA ASP A 81 3.86 13.72 -24.90
C ASP A 81 2.57 14.18 -25.61
N GLU A 82 2.66 15.19 -26.47
CA GLU A 82 1.53 15.78 -27.21
C GLU A 82 0.69 14.74 -27.98
N GLY A 83 1.33 13.65 -28.41
CA GLY A 83 0.70 12.57 -29.17
C GLY A 83 0.22 11.35 -28.36
N GLY A 84 0.43 11.32 -27.04
CA GLY A 84 0.03 10.19 -26.19
C GLY A 84 1.07 9.76 -25.16
N ILE A 85 0.91 8.53 -24.64
CA ILE A 85 1.86 7.93 -23.68
C ILE A 85 2.89 7.13 -24.47
N ARG A 86 4.17 7.44 -24.27
CA ARG A 86 5.30 6.68 -24.77
C ARG A 86 5.85 5.81 -23.66
N GLU A 87 6.25 4.59 -24.01
CA GLU A 87 6.80 3.64 -23.06
C GLU A 87 8.21 3.23 -23.49
N LEU A 88 9.08 2.99 -22.51
CA LEU A 88 10.43 2.49 -22.68
C LEU A 88 10.66 1.38 -21.64
N PRO A 89 10.69 0.11 -22.05
CA PRO A 89 11.12 -0.96 -21.17
C PRO A 89 12.61 -0.79 -20.88
N LEU A 90 12.97 -0.96 -19.61
CA LEU A 90 14.33 -0.81 -19.11
C LEU A 90 14.69 -2.06 -18.30
N PRO A 91 15.85 -2.66 -18.55
CA PRO A 91 16.30 -3.79 -17.76
C PRO A 91 16.62 -3.36 -16.33
N GLY A 92 16.33 -4.22 -15.37
CA GLY A 92 16.74 -4.11 -13.98
C GLY A 92 17.30 -5.42 -13.47
N ASP A 93 18.29 -5.35 -12.58
CA ASP A 93 18.83 -6.51 -11.89
C ASP A 93 18.13 -6.70 -10.55
N LEU A 94 18.05 -7.96 -10.09
CA LEU A 94 17.67 -8.26 -8.71
C LEU A 94 18.90 -8.13 -7.81
N ILE A 95 18.75 -7.40 -6.72
CA ILE A 95 19.63 -7.56 -5.56
C ILE A 95 18.90 -8.47 -4.56
N GLU A 96 19.67 -9.27 -3.81
CA GLU A 96 19.26 -10.25 -2.79
C GLU A 96 18.14 -9.83 -1.83
N VAL A 97 17.82 -8.53 -1.75
CA VAL A 97 16.80 -7.95 -0.86
C VAL A 97 15.42 -7.78 -1.53
N GLY A 98 15.19 -8.36 -2.72
CA GLY A 98 13.88 -8.42 -3.36
C GLY A 98 13.36 -7.09 -3.91
N HIS A 99 14.27 -6.15 -4.19
CA HIS A 99 13.97 -4.90 -4.87
C HIS A 99 14.73 -4.85 -6.20
N PRO A 100 14.05 -4.58 -7.34
CA PRO A 100 14.75 -4.40 -8.59
C PRO A 100 15.59 -3.14 -8.49
N VAL A 101 16.81 -3.21 -9.00
CA VAL A 101 17.70 -2.06 -9.16
C VAL A 101 17.93 -1.82 -10.64
N TYR A 102 17.86 -0.57 -11.05
CA TYR A 102 18.07 -0.23 -12.45
C TYR A 102 19.55 -0.38 -12.79
N SER A 103 19.83 -1.29 -13.71
CA SER A 103 21.18 -1.58 -14.19
C SER A 103 21.49 -0.67 -15.35
N ARG A 104 22.50 0.18 -15.15
CA ARG A 104 22.90 1.16 -16.15
C ARG A 104 23.32 0.45 -17.44
N LEU A 105 22.61 0.73 -18.52
CA LEU A 105 22.98 0.24 -19.85
C LEU A 105 24.20 0.99 -20.38
N SER A 106 25.07 0.30 -21.11
CA SER A 106 26.11 0.99 -21.88
C SER A 106 25.46 1.85 -22.96
N TRP A 107 26.12 2.93 -23.38
CA TRP A 107 25.60 3.81 -24.45
C TRP A 107 25.30 3.02 -25.74
N LYS A 108 26.11 2.01 -26.05
CA LYS A 108 25.93 1.15 -27.23
C LYS A 108 24.68 0.28 -27.12
N ASP A 109 24.42 -0.28 -25.95
CA ASP A 109 23.22 -1.08 -25.71
C ASP A 109 21.97 -0.20 -25.69
N TRP A 110 22.09 1.01 -25.13
CA TRP A 110 21.05 2.02 -25.14
C TRP A 110 20.66 2.42 -26.56
N GLU A 111 21.61 2.79 -27.42
CA GLU A 111 21.30 3.15 -28.82
C GLU A 111 20.62 2.02 -29.59
N THR A 112 20.92 0.78 -29.24
CA THR A 112 20.35 -0.42 -29.87
C THR A 112 18.92 -0.69 -29.38
N MET A 113 18.68 -0.54 -28.08
CA MET A 113 17.40 -0.86 -27.44
C MET A 113 16.40 0.31 -27.48
N ALA A 114 16.90 1.54 -27.35
CA ALA A 114 16.05 2.69 -27.12
C ALA A 114 15.33 3.12 -28.42
N PRO A 115 14.02 3.42 -28.32
CA PRO A 115 13.27 4.01 -29.41
C PRO A 115 13.82 5.39 -29.76
N ASP A 116 13.56 5.85 -30.98
CA ASP A 116 14.16 7.07 -31.54
C ASP A 116 14.03 8.31 -30.63
N TRP A 117 12.91 8.43 -29.93
CA TRP A 117 12.64 9.56 -29.02
C TRP A 117 13.52 9.55 -27.74
N ALA A 118 14.07 8.39 -27.36
CA ALA A 118 14.84 8.19 -26.14
C ALA A 118 16.35 8.07 -26.37
N ARG A 119 16.81 7.81 -27.62
CA ARG A 119 18.23 7.53 -27.92
C ARG A 119 19.18 8.60 -27.38
N ASN A 120 18.90 9.87 -27.61
CA ASN A 120 19.75 10.98 -27.16
C ASN A 120 19.44 11.46 -25.73
N ARG A 121 18.59 10.75 -24.99
CA ARG A 121 18.07 11.17 -23.68
C ARG A 121 18.45 10.21 -22.55
N GLN A 122 19.45 9.34 -22.75
CA GLN A 122 19.85 8.36 -21.74
C GLN A 122 20.10 9.00 -20.38
N LEU A 123 20.97 10.02 -20.30
CA LEU A 123 21.32 10.69 -19.05
C LEU A 123 20.12 11.36 -18.38
N GLU A 124 19.20 11.92 -19.17
CA GLU A 124 17.99 12.56 -18.67
C GLU A 124 17.03 11.53 -18.06
N ILE A 125 16.82 10.41 -18.75
CA ILE A 125 15.95 9.33 -18.30
C ILE A 125 16.56 8.63 -17.08
N GLU A 126 17.87 8.39 -17.07
CA GLU A 126 18.62 7.90 -15.91
C GLU A 126 18.38 8.81 -14.70
N ALA A 127 18.59 10.12 -14.82
CA ALA A 127 18.35 11.07 -13.73
C ALA A 127 16.91 11.01 -13.21
N ARG A 128 15.92 10.88 -14.10
CA ARG A 128 14.50 10.74 -13.72
C ARG A 128 14.20 9.43 -13.00
N ILE A 129 14.90 8.35 -13.32
CA ILE A 129 14.82 7.06 -12.60
C ILE A 129 15.41 7.23 -11.20
N HIS A 130 16.54 7.91 -11.06
CA HIS A 130 17.17 8.20 -9.77
C HIS A 130 16.29 9.04 -8.84
N GLU A 131 15.44 9.92 -9.37
CA GLU A 131 14.45 10.67 -8.59
C GLU A 131 13.26 9.83 -8.10
N ASN A 132 13.10 8.60 -8.59
CA ASN A 132 11.99 7.75 -8.20
C ASN A 132 12.21 7.28 -6.75
N PRO A 133 11.28 7.51 -5.80
CA PRO A 133 11.43 7.03 -4.42
C PRO A 133 11.52 5.51 -4.28
N PHE A 134 11.14 4.75 -5.32
CA PHE A 134 11.31 3.29 -5.37
C PHE A 134 12.67 2.85 -5.94
N TYR A 135 13.43 3.78 -6.51
CA TYR A 135 14.80 3.52 -6.93
C TYR A 135 15.71 3.59 -5.70
N ARG A 136 16.39 2.48 -5.39
CA ARG A 136 17.60 2.51 -4.55
C ARG A 136 18.78 2.61 -5.49
N ALA A 137 19.55 3.69 -5.36
CA ALA A 137 20.91 3.69 -5.87
C ALA A 137 21.62 2.50 -5.23
N ASP A 138 22.33 1.71 -6.04
CA ASP A 138 23.31 0.77 -5.52
C ASP A 138 24.13 1.49 -4.44
N GLY A 139 24.17 0.88 -3.26
CA GLY A 139 25.02 1.35 -2.18
C GLY A 139 26.47 1.29 -2.67
N GLY A 140 27.00 2.45 -3.09
CA GLY A 140 28.43 2.69 -3.18
C GLY A 140 29.07 2.70 -1.80
#